data_AF-A0A2H0FUB5-F1
#
_entry.id   AF-A0A2H0FUB5-F1
#
_cell.length_a   1.000
_cell.length_b   1.000
_cell.length_c   1.000
_cell.angle_alpha   90.00
_cell.angle_beta   90.00
_cell.angle_gamma   90.00
#
_symmetry.space_group_name_H-M   'P 1'
#
loop_
_entity.id
_entity.type
_entity.pdbx_description
1 polymer ?
#
loop_
_entity_poly.entity_id
_entity_poly.type
_entity_poly.pdbx_seq_one_letter_code
_entity_poly.pdbx_strand_id
1 'polypeptide(L)'
;IGMKTRNHYTMADWLPENSWLLHDVAKEVAGSKAKTLTRTISHKKFFAGKGIEDMRYVKDDRTMTINYIPFDALIDAKKNFKDGDILALMFRNLDNIFSAHMLMAYNTANGMVIRESSLSKSTVLDTPFEEWVNNFINSKKYIGIALMRVNEDLNQKGKIILPWEISKMRDK
;
A
#
# COMPACT_ATOMS: atom_id res chain seq x y z
N ILE A 1 -22.51 -0.06 0.74
CA ILE A 1 -21.24 -0.36 0.03
C ILE A 1 -21.44 -1.65 -0.76
N GLY A 2 -21.33 -1.63 -2.08
CA GLY A 2 -21.51 -2.81 -2.94
C GLY A 2 -20.18 -3.40 -3.43
N MET A 3 -20.24 -4.64 -3.97
CA MET A 3 -19.06 -5.32 -4.53
C MET A 3 -18.36 -4.47 -5.59
N LYS A 4 -19.09 -3.87 -6.53
CA LYS A 4 -18.49 -3.07 -7.62
C LYS A 4 -17.95 -1.70 -7.17
N THR A 5 -18.45 -1.18 -6.05
CA THR A 5 -18.12 0.17 -5.55
C THR A 5 -17.03 0.18 -4.49
N ARG A 6 -16.54 -1.00 -4.07
CA ARG A 6 -15.44 -1.10 -3.09
C ARG A 6 -14.11 -0.90 -3.80
N ASN A 7 -13.16 -0.27 -3.09
CA ASN A 7 -11.77 -0.16 -3.54
C ASN A 7 -11.08 -1.52 -3.44
N HIS A 8 -10.89 -2.22 -4.57
CA HIS A 8 -10.31 -3.57 -4.57
C HIS A 8 -8.81 -3.57 -4.80
N TYR A 9 -8.31 -2.64 -5.60
CA TYR A 9 -6.89 -2.54 -5.89
C TYR A 9 -6.27 -1.45 -5.03
N THR A 10 -5.27 -1.78 -4.22
CA THR A 10 -4.63 -0.79 -3.31
C THR A 10 -4.13 0.42 -4.07
N MET A 11 -3.35 0.21 -5.14
CA MET A 11 -2.70 1.31 -5.85
C MET A 11 -3.60 2.00 -6.88
N ALA A 12 -4.64 1.32 -7.36
CA ALA A 12 -5.52 1.86 -8.41
C ALA A 12 -6.84 2.42 -7.87
N ASP A 13 -7.28 1.96 -6.71
CA ASP A 13 -8.53 2.42 -6.09
C ASP A 13 -8.26 3.02 -4.71
N TRP A 14 -7.71 2.23 -3.78
CA TRP A 14 -7.70 2.63 -2.37
C TRP A 14 -6.85 3.86 -2.11
N LEU A 15 -5.61 3.90 -2.61
CA LEU A 15 -4.73 5.05 -2.43
C LEU A 15 -5.28 6.30 -3.14
N PRO A 16 -5.64 6.29 -4.44
CA PRO A 16 -6.20 7.48 -5.10
C PRO A 16 -7.47 8.03 -4.42
N GLU A 17 -8.41 7.16 -4.04
CA GLU A 17 -9.69 7.55 -3.42
C GLU A 17 -9.51 8.03 -1.96
N ASN A 18 -8.35 7.75 -1.35
CA ASN A 18 -7.98 8.21 -0.01
C ASN A 18 -6.81 9.21 -0.05
N SER A 19 -6.57 9.89 -1.18
CA SER A 19 -5.49 10.88 -1.33
C SER A 19 -5.61 12.08 -0.39
N TRP A 20 -6.84 12.43 0.02
CA TRP A 20 -7.11 13.42 1.06
C TRP A 20 -6.59 13.00 2.45
N LEU A 21 -6.37 11.70 2.68
CA LEU A 21 -5.94 11.13 3.95
C LEU A 21 -4.47 10.71 3.92
N LEU A 22 -4.00 10.14 2.82
CA LEU A 22 -2.65 9.60 2.70
C LEU A 22 -2.10 9.71 1.28
N HIS A 23 -0.77 9.73 1.14
CA HIS A 23 -0.09 9.87 -0.14
C HIS A 23 1.10 8.90 -0.29
N ASP A 24 1.54 8.66 -1.52
CA ASP A 24 2.76 7.90 -1.81
C ASP A 24 4.00 8.69 -1.38
N VAL A 25 4.87 8.05 -0.60
CA VAL A 25 6.14 8.61 -0.11
C VAL A 25 7.35 7.77 -0.50
N ALA A 26 7.20 6.81 -1.41
CA ALA A 26 8.29 5.89 -1.77
C ALA A 26 9.52 6.65 -2.30
N LYS A 27 9.28 7.69 -3.12
CA LYS A 27 10.35 8.56 -3.65
C LYS A 27 10.96 9.48 -2.59
N GLU A 28 10.17 9.97 -1.65
CA GLU A 28 10.67 10.77 -0.51
C GLU A 28 11.61 9.92 0.36
N VAL A 29 11.20 8.69 0.66
CA VAL A 29 11.88 7.81 1.60
C VAL A 29 13.14 7.17 0.99
N ALA A 30 13.10 6.74 -0.28
CA ALA A 30 14.24 6.07 -0.93
C ALA A 30 15.03 6.96 -1.90
N GLY A 31 14.59 8.19 -2.17
CA GLY A 31 15.27 9.10 -3.09
C GLY A 31 15.46 8.50 -4.48
N SER A 32 16.69 8.56 -4.99
CA SER A 32 17.06 7.99 -6.30
C SER A 32 17.03 6.46 -6.37
N LYS A 33 16.90 5.77 -5.22
CA LYS A 33 16.77 4.31 -5.18
C LYS A 33 15.32 3.84 -5.37
N ALA A 34 14.35 4.74 -5.25
CA ALA A 34 12.97 4.45 -5.64
C ALA A 34 12.92 4.15 -7.15
N LYS A 35 12.11 3.16 -7.52
CA LYS A 35 11.86 2.76 -8.92
C LYS A 35 10.39 2.93 -9.25
N THR A 36 10.08 2.93 -10.53
CA THR A 36 8.70 2.99 -11.02
C THR A 36 8.28 1.68 -11.64
N LEU A 37 6.98 1.39 -11.57
CA LEU A 37 6.38 0.22 -12.18
C LEU A 37 5.06 0.60 -12.85
N THR A 38 4.89 0.22 -14.11
CA THR A 38 3.69 0.51 -14.91
C THR A 38 2.88 -0.76 -15.13
N ARG A 39 1.57 -0.70 -14.90
CA ARG A 39 0.63 -1.82 -15.11
C ARG A 39 -0.73 -1.33 -15.59
N THR A 40 -1.50 -2.22 -16.20
CA THR A 40 -2.88 -1.96 -16.61
C THR A 40 -3.85 -2.76 -15.74
N ILE A 41 -4.71 -2.06 -15.01
CA ILE A 41 -5.71 -2.66 -14.12
C ILE A 41 -7.06 -2.72 -14.84
N SER A 42 -7.67 -3.92 -14.85
CA SER A 42 -8.98 -4.15 -15.45
C SER A 42 -9.97 -4.69 -14.43
N HIS A 43 -10.86 -3.83 -13.95
CA HIS A 43 -11.97 -4.25 -13.07
C HIS A 43 -12.96 -5.17 -13.81
N LYS A 44 -13.16 -4.94 -15.12
CA LYS A 44 -14.02 -5.79 -15.95
C LYS A 44 -13.52 -7.24 -15.96
N LYS A 45 -12.22 -7.46 -16.23
CA LYS A 45 -11.62 -8.81 -16.17
C LYS A 45 -11.70 -9.42 -14.77
N PHE A 46 -11.46 -8.63 -13.72
CA PHE A 46 -11.54 -9.10 -12.34
C PHE A 46 -12.93 -9.59 -11.96
N PHE A 47 -13.97 -8.79 -12.25
CA PHE A 47 -15.35 -9.14 -11.92
C PHE A 47 -15.89 -10.25 -12.82
N ALA A 48 -15.54 -10.28 -14.11
CA ALA A 48 -15.85 -11.40 -14.99
C ALA A 48 -15.26 -12.72 -14.46
N GLY A 49 -13.99 -12.70 -14.01
CA GLY A 49 -13.33 -13.84 -13.37
C GLY A 49 -13.91 -14.25 -12.00
N LYS A 50 -14.94 -13.54 -11.51
CA LYS A 50 -15.73 -13.86 -10.32
C LYS A 50 -17.17 -14.27 -10.67
N GLY A 51 -17.50 -14.41 -11.96
CA GLY A 51 -18.84 -14.75 -12.43
C GLY A 51 -19.83 -13.59 -12.36
N ILE A 52 -19.37 -12.35 -12.26
CA ILE A 52 -20.23 -11.17 -12.26
C ILE A 52 -20.41 -10.70 -13.71
N GLU A 53 -21.63 -10.77 -14.23
CA GLU A 53 -21.94 -10.40 -15.62
C GLU A 53 -22.38 -8.93 -15.77
N ASP A 54 -22.99 -8.35 -14.73
CA ASP A 54 -23.43 -6.95 -14.78
C ASP A 54 -22.24 -5.98 -14.64
N MET A 55 -21.75 -5.50 -15.78
CA MET A 55 -20.62 -4.56 -15.87
C MET A 55 -21.00 -3.08 -15.75
N ARG A 56 -22.27 -2.74 -15.47
CA ARG A 56 -22.65 -1.34 -15.24
C ARG A 56 -21.88 -0.79 -14.03
N TYR A 57 -21.38 0.44 -14.17
CA TYR A 57 -20.61 1.18 -13.15
C TYR A 57 -19.25 0.58 -12.81
N VAL A 58 -18.77 -0.41 -13.56
CA VAL A 58 -17.40 -0.91 -13.43
C VAL A 58 -16.44 0.08 -14.07
N LYS A 59 -15.39 0.47 -13.34
CA LYS A 59 -14.34 1.36 -13.84
C LYS A 59 -13.69 0.78 -15.11
N ASP A 60 -13.36 1.65 -16.06
CA ASP A 60 -12.60 1.25 -17.25
C ASP A 60 -11.18 0.81 -16.89
N ASP A 61 -10.53 0.19 -17.87
CA ASP A 61 -9.14 -0.24 -17.75
C ASP A 61 -8.24 0.99 -17.58
N ARG A 62 -7.34 0.93 -16.59
CA ARG A 62 -6.46 2.06 -16.24
C ARG A 62 -5.01 1.62 -16.26
N THR A 63 -4.22 2.26 -17.09
CA THR A 63 -2.76 2.14 -17.08
C THR A 63 -2.19 3.21 -16.16
N MET A 64 -1.36 2.80 -15.20
CA MET A 64 -0.77 3.72 -14.23
C MET A 64 0.65 3.32 -13.89
N THR A 65 1.42 4.31 -13.45
CA THR A 65 2.82 4.15 -13.03
C THR A 65 2.92 4.52 -11.56
N ILE A 66 3.47 3.62 -10.75
CA ILE A 66 3.54 3.73 -9.30
C ILE A 66 5.00 3.66 -8.85
N ASN A 67 5.36 4.43 -7.82
CA ASN A 67 6.68 4.36 -7.21
C ASN A 67 6.75 3.16 -6.25
N TYR A 68 7.91 2.55 -6.15
CA TYR A 68 8.17 1.52 -5.17
C TYR A 68 9.63 1.56 -4.72
N ILE A 69 9.88 1.08 -3.51
CA ILE A 69 11.21 0.88 -2.94
C ILE A 69 11.57 -0.60 -3.15
N PRO A 70 12.59 -0.93 -3.96
CA PRO A 70 13.06 -2.30 -4.10
C PRO A 70 13.65 -2.83 -2.78
N PHE A 71 13.60 -4.14 -2.55
CA PHE A 71 14.06 -4.71 -1.26
C PHE A 71 15.53 -4.43 -0.94
N ASP A 72 16.40 -4.40 -1.95
CA ASP A 72 17.83 -4.10 -1.80
C ASP A 72 18.10 -2.67 -1.32
N ALA A 73 17.13 -1.77 -1.47
CA ALA A 73 17.21 -0.37 -1.01
C ALA A 73 16.56 -0.15 0.37
N LEU A 74 15.83 -1.11 0.91
CA LEU A 74 15.02 -0.90 2.13
C LEU A 74 15.85 -0.69 3.39
N ILE A 75 16.97 -1.39 3.53
CA ILE A 75 17.87 -1.22 4.69
C ILE A 75 18.37 0.22 4.76
N ASP A 76 18.82 0.77 3.62
CA ASP A 76 19.30 2.16 3.55
C ASP A 76 18.19 3.18 3.74
N ALA A 77 16.98 2.85 3.27
CA ALA A 77 15.80 3.71 3.38
C ALA A 77 15.18 3.71 4.78
N LYS A 78 15.45 2.69 5.62
CA LYS A 78 14.86 2.48 6.96
C LYS A 78 14.85 3.75 7.81
N LYS A 79 15.94 4.52 7.80
CA LYS A 79 16.08 5.76 8.59
C LYS A 79 15.07 6.87 8.24
N ASN A 80 14.43 6.79 7.08
CA ASN A 80 13.46 7.77 6.59
C ASN A 80 12.00 7.30 6.77
N PHE A 81 11.80 6.07 7.27
CA PHE A 81 10.47 5.60 7.66
C PHE A 81 9.97 6.35 8.89
N LYS A 82 8.65 6.51 8.97
CA LYS A 82 7.95 7.07 10.12
C LYS A 82 6.98 6.05 10.70
N ASP A 83 6.65 6.24 11.97
CA ASP A 83 5.63 5.42 12.63
C ASP A 83 4.28 5.56 11.93
N GLY A 84 3.68 4.41 11.62
CA GLY A 84 2.39 4.34 10.92
C GLY A 84 2.52 4.38 9.40
N ASP A 85 3.72 4.39 8.84
CA ASP A 85 3.90 4.20 7.39
C ASP A 85 3.23 2.89 6.95
N ILE A 86 2.44 2.97 5.89
CA ILE A 86 1.65 1.86 5.36
C ILE A 86 2.34 1.33 4.11
N LEU A 87 2.59 0.03 4.06
CA LEU A 87 3.31 -0.62 2.98
C LEU A 87 2.32 -1.41 2.13
N ALA A 88 2.55 -1.45 0.82
CA ALA A 88 1.92 -2.40 -0.07
C ALA A 88 2.99 -3.28 -0.72
N LEU A 89 2.94 -4.59 -0.48
CA LEU A 89 3.90 -5.55 -1.02
C LEU A 89 3.68 -5.75 -2.52
N MET A 90 4.67 -5.41 -3.35
CA MET A 90 4.49 -5.32 -4.80
C MET A 90 4.88 -6.62 -5.50
N PHE A 91 4.00 -7.13 -6.36
CA PHE A 91 4.33 -8.24 -7.25
C PHE A 91 5.46 -7.87 -8.21
N ARG A 92 6.30 -8.84 -8.56
CA ARG A 92 7.40 -8.65 -9.53
C ARG A 92 6.94 -8.83 -10.97
N ASN A 93 6.35 -9.98 -11.28
CA ASN A 93 6.15 -10.45 -12.66
C ASN A 93 4.68 -10.49 -13.10
N LEU A 94 3.79 -9.77 -12.43
CA LEU A 94 2.41 -9.60 -12.90
C LEU A 94 2.30 -8.26 -13.62
N ASP A 95 1.35 -8.15 -14.54
CA ASP A 95 1.09 -6.96 -15.37
C ASP A 95 -0.28 -6.33 -15.06
N ASN A 96 -1.13 -7.07 -14.35
CA ASN A 96 -2.55 -6.76 -14.14
C ASN A 96 -2.96 -6.50 -12.67
N ILE A 97 -1.98 -6.51 -11.76
CA ILE A 97 -2.17 -6.19 -10.33
C ILE A 97 -0.88 -5.66 -9.74
N PHE A 98 -0.95 -4.65 -8.88
CA PHE A 98 0.20 -4.06 -8.20
C PHE A 98 0.62 -4.82 -6.94
N SER A 99 -0.26 -4.81 -5.95
CA SER A 99 0.01 -5.23 -4.59
C SER A 99 -0.60 -6.58 -4.25
N ALA A 100 0.09 -7.34 -3.40
CA ALA A 100 -0.34 -8.64 -2.89
C ALA A 100 -0.86 -8.56 -1.45
N HIS A 101 -0.27 -7.66 -0.65
CA HIS A 101 -0.52 -7.57 0.78
C HIS A 101 -0.28 -6.14 1.28
N MET A 102 -0.84 -5.80 2.44
CA MET A 102 -0.63 -4.52 3.11
C MET A 102 -0.09 -4.72 4.51
N LEU A 103 0.83 -3.85 4.91
CA LEU A 103 1.57 -3.93 6.17
C LEU A 103 1.73 -2.52 6.76
N MET A 104 2.26 -2.42 7.97
CA MET A 104 2.56 -1.15 8.62
C MET A 104 3.93 -1.19 9.29
N ALA A 105 4.72 -0.13 9.15
CA ALA A 105 5.96 0.05 9.89
C ALA A 105 5.74 0.96 11.10
N TYR A 106 6.32 0.60 12.24
CA TYR A 106 6.36 1.46 13.42
C TYR A 106 7.48 1.03 14.38
N ASN A 107 7.88 1.95 15.25
CA ASN A 107 8.90 1.72 16.27
C ASN A 107 8.30 1.13 17.55
N THR A 108 9.01 0.16 18.10
CA THR A 108 8.81 -0.39 19.45
C THR A 108 9.99 -0.02 20.34
N ALA A 109 9.95 -0.40 21.62
CA ALA A 109 11.12 -0.26 22.51
C ALA A 109 12.37 -1.01 22.00
N ASN A 110 12.19 -2.04 21.16
CA ASN A 110 13.28 -2.86 20.60
C ASN A 110 13.63 -2.46 19.15
N GLY A 111 13.11 -1.32 18.66
CA GLY A 111 13.32 -0.84 17.30
C GLY A 111 12.12 -1.06 16.37
N MET A 112 12.33 -0.73 15.10
CA MET A 112 11.29 -0.77 14.08
C MET A 112 10.89 -2.20 13.71
N VAL A 113 9.57 -2.41 13.61
CA VAL A 113 8.96 -3.66 13.16
C VAL A 113 8.03 -3.39 11.98
N ILE A 114 7.78 -4.45 11.21
CA ILE A 114 6.71 -4.52 10.23
C ILE A 114 5.58 -5.35 10.83
N ARG A 115 4.37 -4.77 10.88
CA ARG A 115 3.14 -5.44 11.30
C ARG A 115 2.31 -5.87 10.11
N GLU A 116 1.87 -7.12 10.13
CA GLU A 116 0.99 -7.66 9.10
C GLU A 116 0.00 -8.69 9.65
N SER A 117 -1.09 -8.89 8.91
CA SER A 117 -2.05 -9.96 9.18
C SER A 117 -1.64 -11.19 8.38
N SER A 118 -1.07 -12.19 9.06
CA SER A 118 -0.57 -13.39 8.40
C SER A 118 -1.64 -14.47 8.29
N LEU A 119 -1.92 -14.89 7.05
CA LEU A 119 -2.79 -16.03 6.79
C LEU A 119 -2.17 -17.35 7.29
N SER A 120 -0.87 -17.55 7.11
CA SER A 120 -0.20 -18.81 7.46
C SER A 120 -0.06 -19.01 8.97
N LYS A 121 -0.12 -17.92 9.74
CA LYS A 121 -0.06 -17.94 11.20
C LYS A 121 -1.41 -17.62 11.85
N SER A 122 -2.42 -17.30 11.05
CA SER A 122 -3.78 -16.93 11.49
C SER A 122 -3.81 -15.85 12.57
N THR A 123 -2.87 -14.91 12.52
CA THR A 123 -2.75 -13.84 13.53
C THR A 123 -2.04 -12.61 12.97
N VAL A 124 -2.10 -11.51 13.72
CA VAL A 124 -1.30 -10.32 13.49
C VAL A 124 0.07 -10.53 14.13
N LEU A 125 1.13 -10.24 13.39
CA LEU A 125 2.51 -10.42 13.82
C LEU A 125 3.28 -9.13 13.66
N ASP A 126 4.26 -8.95 14.55
CA ASP A 126 5.31 -7.96 14.42
C ASP A 126 6.62 -8.68 14.09
N THR A 127 7.25 -8.32 12.97
CA THR A 127 8.56 -8.85 12.57
C THR A 127 9.58 -7.71 12.58
N PRO A 128 10.75 -7.87 13.19
CA PRO A 128 11.83 -6.88 13.10
C PRO A 128 12.10 -6.48 11.65
N PHE A 129 12.28 -5.19 11.38
CA PHE A 129 12.36 -4.67 10.01
C PHE A 129 13.42 -5.38 9.16
N GLU A 130 14.63 -5.55 9.68
CA GLU A 130 15.74 -6.21 9.00
C GLU A 130 15.43 -7.69 8.69
N GLU A 131 14.81 -8.40 9.63
CA GLU A 131 14.38 -9.78 9.43
C GLU A 131 13.33 -9.86 8.32
N TRP A 132 12.35 -8.95 8.35
CA TRP A 132 11.32 -8.87 7.32
C TRP A 132 11.94 -8.61 5.94
N VAL A 133 12.87 -7.65 5.80
CA VAL A 133 13.57 -7.39 4.53
C VAL A 133 14.33 -8.62 4.05
N ASN A 134 15.06 -9.30 4.94
CA ASN A 134 15.83 -10.50 4.59
C ASN A 134 14.95 -11.64 4.08
N ASN A 135 13.72 -11.79 4.60
CA ASN A 135 12.76 -12.78 4.12
C ASN A 135 12.32 -12.53 2.65
N PHE A 136 12.47 -11.29 2.15
CA PHE A 136 11.98 -10.91 0.83
C PHE A 136 13.05 -10.46 -0.17
N ILE A 137 14.29 -10.17 0.25
CA ILE A 137 15.32 -9.57 -0.62
C ILE A 137 15.59 -10.36 -1.91
N ASN A 138 15.51 -11.69 -1.83
CA ASN A 138 15.69 -12.60 -2.97
C ASN A 138 14.36 -13.14 -3.54
N SER A 139 13.24 -12.49 -3.24
CA SER A 139 11.92 -12.95 -3.67
C SER A 139 11.80 -12.96 -5.19
N LYS A 140 11.47 -14.12 -5.75
CA LYS A 140 11.08 -14.26 -7.16
C LYS A 140 9.66 -13.76 -7.42
N LYS A 141 8.83 -13.68 -6.37
CA LYS A 141 7.41 -13.30 -6.46
C LYS A 141 7.19 -11.80 -6.28
N TYR A 142 7.93 -11.19 -5.36
CA TYR A 142 7.79 -9.78 -5.00
C TYR A 142 9.03 -8.98 -5.38
N ILE A 143 8.86 -7.69 -5.66
CA ILE A 143 9.94 -6.81 -6.13
C ILE A 143 10.34 -5.74 -5.11
N GLY A 144 9.45 -5.42 -4.19
CA GLY A 144 9.64 -4.37 -3.19
C GLY A 144 8.31 -3.95 -2.61
N ILE A 145 8.24 -2.71 -2.14
CA ILE A 145 7.04 -2.12 -1.53
C ILE A 145 6.69 -0.79 -2.17
N ALA A 146 5.40 -0.47 -2.32
CA ALA A 146 4.97 0.91 -2.33
C ALA A 146 4.80 1.38 -0.89
N LEU A 147 5.05 2.66 -0.62
CA LEU A 147 5.03 3.23 0.72
C LEU A 147 4.09 4.42 0.75
N MET A 148 3.17 4.41 1.71
CA MET A 148 2.10 5.39 1.86
C MET A 148 2.17 5.98 3.27
N ARG A 149 1.88 7.27 3.40
CA ARG A 149 1.91 7.99 4.68
C ARG A 149 0.67 8.83 4.85
N VAL A 150 0.10 8.81 6.06
CA VAL A 150 -1.01 9.69 6.43
C VAL A 150 -0.55 11.14 6.41
N ASN A 151 -1.36 12.03 5.86
CA ASN A 151 -1.05 13.46 5.76
C ASN A 151 -0.76 14.04 7.17
N GLU A 152 0.33 14.79 7.31
CA GLU A 152 0.87 15.24 8.60
C GLU A 152 -0.10 16.17 9.37
N ASP A 153 -0.96 16.91 8.66
CA ASP A 153 -2.01 17.73 9.26
C ASP A 153 -3.14 16.90 9.92
N LEU A 154 -3.28 15.65 9.49
CA LEU A 154 -4.20 14.66 10.05
C LEU A 154 -3.53 13.76 11.08
N ASN A 155 -2.26 13.38 10.87
CA ASN A 155 -1.52 12.45 11.72
C ASN A 155 -0.94 13.12 12.99
N GLN A 156 -1.81 13.71 13.79
CA GLN A 156 -1.42 14.42 15.02
C GLN A 156 -1.62 13.51 16.25
N LYS A 157 -0.56 13.33 17.05
CA LYS A 157 -0.60 12.48 18.25
C LYS A 157 -1.73 12.90 19.19
N GLY A 158 -2.61 11.95 19.53
CA GLY A 158 -3.73 12.16 20.44
C GLY A 158 -4.93 12.89 19.82
N LYS A 159 -4.86 13.32 18.57
CA LYS A 159 -5.99 13.88 17.85
C LYS A 159 -6.95 12.77 17.45
N ILE A 160 -8.22 12.95 17.78
CA ILE A 160 -9.30 12.08 17.34
C ILE A 160 -10.03 12.81 16.22
N ILE A 161 -10.13 12.18 15.05
CA ILE A 161 -10.97 12.65 13.95
C ILE A 161 -12.34 12.01 14.11
N LEU A 162 -13.37 12.82 14.27
CA LEU A 162 -14.74 12.37 14.46
C LEU A 162 -15.44 12.21 13.10
N PRO A 163 -16.39 11.26 12.96
CA PRO A 163 -16.98 10.94 11.66
C PRO A 163 -17.60 12.15 10.92
N TRP A 164 -18.17 13.11 11.65
CA TRP A 164 -18.78 14.31 11.07
C TRP A 164 -17.77 15.35 10.59
N GLU A 165 -16.49 15.20 10.91
CA GLU A 165 -15.42 16.09 10.44
C GLU A 165 -14.87 15.64 9.09
N ILE A 166 -15.03 14.35 8.74
CA ILE A 166 -14.44 13.73 7.56
C ILE A 166 -14.92 14.39 6.25
N SER A 167 -16.21 14.73 6.15
CA SER A 167 -16.73 15.38 4.94
C SER A 167 -16.01 16.69 4.64
N LYS A 168 -15.80 17.52 5.66
CA LYS A 168 -15.07 18.80 5.55
C LYS A 168 -13.59 18.61 5.23
N MET A 169 -13.01 17.46 5.57
CA MET A 169 -11.61 17.15 5.27
C MET A 169 -11.42 16.66 3.84
N ARG A 170 -12.37 15.88 3.32
CA ARG A 170 -12.31 15.31 1.97
C ARG A 170 -12.43 16.37 0.87
N ASP A 171 -13.13 17.47 1.15
CA ASP A 171 -13.43 18.53 0.18
C ASP A 171 -12.38 19.65 0.16
N LYS A 172 -11.27 19.51 0.90
CA LYS A 172 -10.10 20.40 0.84
C LYS A 172 -9.15 20.02 -0.28
#